data_AF-A0A0A0JPS4-F1
#
_entry.id   AF-A0A0A0JPS4-F1
#
_cell.length_a   1.000
_cell.length_b   1.000
_cell.length_c   1.000
_cell.angle_alpha   90.00
_cell.angle_beta   90.00
_cell.angle_gamma   90.00
#
_symmetry.space_group_name_H-M   'P 1'
#
loop_
_entity.id
_entity.type
_entity.pdbx_description
1 polymer ?
#
loop_
_entity_poly.entity_id
_entity_poly.type
_entity_poly.pdbx_seq_one_letter_code
_entity_poly.pdbx_strand_id
1 'polypeptide(L)'
;MEAGRPFAAHEVLEARWKAGPVDERDLWQGLAQVCVAITHAARGNQSGADRLADRAGTKLASYVATGRPTYGADLNAIMECARRRVTGRGSSNVQGAPPDMQKAPGRDL
;
A
#
# COMPACT_ATOMS: atom_id res chain seq x y z
N MET A 1 -15.09 -8.77 6.83
CA MET A 1 -13.67 -9.17 6.73
C MET A 1 -12.84 -8.03 7.30
N GLU A 2 -12.03 -8.32 8.31
CA GLU A 2 -11.47 -7.35 9.26
C GLU A 2 -10.72 -6.17 8.62
N ALA A 3 -11.30 -4.98 8.72
CA ALA A 3 -10.64 -3.72 8.43
C ALA A 3 -9.67 -3.40 9.58
N GLY A 4 -8.52 -4.07 9.68
CA GLY A 4 -7.66 -3.92 10.86
C GLY A 4 -6.16 -3.82 10.65
N ARG A 5 -5.55 -4.55 9.71
CA ARG A 5 -4.09 -4.70 9.68
C ARG A 5 -3.49 -4.54 8.28
N PRO A 6 -3.27 -3.30 7.81
CA PRO A 6 -2.59 -3.07 6.53
C PRO A 6 -1.21 -3.74 6.48
N PHE A 7 -0.53 -3.91 7.61
CA PHE A 7 0.75 -4.61 7.67
C PHE A 7 0.62 -6.13 7.43
N ALA A 8 -0.31 -6.80 8.11
CA ALA A 8 -0.53 -8.24 7.88
C ALA A 8 -1.01 -8.53 6.45
N ALA A 9 -1.86 -7.65 5.91
CA ALA A 9 -2.24 -7.73 4.50
C ALA A 9 -1.02 -7.54 3.57
N HIS A 10 -0.15 -6.57 3.88
CA HIS A 10 1.08 -6.35 3.11
C HIS A 10 1.97 -7.59 3.09
N GLU A 11 2.19 -8.26 4.23
CA GLU A 11 3.04 -9.46 4.30
C GLU A 11 2.50 -10.62 3.44
N VAL A 12 1.19 -10.87 3.50
CA VAL A 12 0.54 -11.91 2.68
C VAL A 12 0.65 -11.59 1.19
N LEU A 13 0.40 -10.34 0.83
CA LEU A 13 0.54 -9.88 -0.55
C LEU A 13 1.99 -9.97 -1.01
N GLU A 14 2.93 -9.65 -0.12
CA GLU A 14 4.37 -9.71 -0.38
C GLU A 14 4.84 -11.14 -0.66
N ALA A 15 4.38 -12.10 0.14
CA ALA A 15 4.66 -13.51 -0.09
C ALA A 15 4.11 -13.98 -1.45
N ARG A 16 2.91 -13.51 -1.82
CA ARG A 16 2.25 -13.95 -3.05
C ARG A 16 2.92 -13.44 -4.33
N TRP A 17 3.40 -12.19 -4.41
CA TRP A 17 4.12 -11.73 -5.61
C TRP A 17 5.52 -12.35 -5.75
N LYS A 18 6.17 -12.70 -4.62
CA LYS A 18 7.47 -13.38 -4.62
C LYS A 18 7.39 -14.83 -5.10
N ALA A 19 6.34 -15.54 -4.68
CA ALA A 19 6.14 -16.96 -5.02
C ALA A 19 5.25 -17.19 -6.25
N GLY A 20 4.51 -16.16 -6.70
CA GLY A 20 3.52 -16.27 -7.76
C GLY A 20 4.06 -16.11 -9.18
N PRO A 21 3.23 -16.40 -10.20
CA PRO A 21 3.56 -16.19 -11.61
C PRO A 21 3.96 -14.74 -11.91
N VAL A 22 4.92 -14.55 -12.81
CA VAL A 22 5.43 -13.21 -13.20
C VAL A 22 4.29 -12.29 -13.65
N ASP A 23 3.34 -12.81 -14.42
CA ASP A 23 2.25 -12.00 -14.97
C ASP A 23 1.08 -11.79 -13.99
N GLU A 24 1.22 -12.20 -12.73
CA GLU A 24 0.38 -11.73 -11.62
C GLU A 24 1.09 -10.69 -10.73
N ARG A 25 2.38 -10.43 -10.95
CA ARG A 25 3.17 -9.56 -10.04
C ARG A 25 2.58 -8.18 -9.90
N ASP A 26 2.10 -7.57 -10.99
CA ASP A 26 1.54 -6.22 -10.94
C ASP A 26 0.27 -6.14 -10.08
N LEU A 27 -0.58 -7.18 -10.07
CA LEU A 27 -1.72 -7.27 -9.15
C LEU A 27 -1.24 -7.23 -7.69
N TRP A 28 -0.37 -8.17 -7.34
CA TRP A 28 0.07 -8.37 -5.97
C TRP A 28 0.92 -7.19 -5.45
N GLN A 29 1.78 -6.63 -6.31
CA GLN A 29 2.55 -5.42 -5.99
C GLN A 29 1.64 -4.19 -5.86
N GLY A 30 0.64 -4.03 -6.73
CA GLY A 30 -0.32 -2.94 -6.64
C GLY A 30 -1.10 -2.97 -5.32
N LEU A 31 -1.62 -4.14 -4.95
CA LEU A 31 -2.30 -4.33 -3.67
C LEU A 31 -1.37 -4.07 -2.47
N ALA A 32 -0.12 -4.56 -2.52
CA ALA A 32 0.85 -4.31 -1.45
C ALA A 32 1.14 -2.80 -1.31
N GLN A 33 1.26 -2.07 -2.42
CA GLN A 33 1.46 -0.62 -2.41
C GLN A 33 0.25 0.15 -1.84
N VAL A 34 -0.99 -0.32 -2.07
CA VAL A 34 -2.18 0.23 -1.41
C VAL A 34 -2.06 0.14 0.12
N CYS A 35 -1.64 -1.01 0.65
CA CYS A 35 -1.45 -1.19 2.09
C CYS A 35 -0.38 -0.23 2.66
N VAL A 36 0.73 -0.03 1.94
CA VAL A 36 1.79 0.90 2.35
C VAL A 36 1.32 2.35 2.26
N ALA A 37 0.56 2.73 1.22
CA ALA A 37 -0.01 4.08 1.07
C ALA A 37 -0.91 4.46 2.26
N ILE A 38 -1.80 3.55 2.66
CA ILE A 38 -2.68 3.73 3.83
C ILE A 38 -1.84 3.88 5.12
N THR A 39 -0.76 3.10 5.25
CA THR A 39 0.14 3.18 6.41
C THR A 39 0.92 4.48 6.45
N HIS A 40 1.40 4.98 5.30
CA HIS A 40 2.06 6.29 5.20
C HIS A 40 1.11 7.43 5.58
N ALA A 41 -0.14 7.40 5.11
CA ALA A 41 -1.15 8.38 5.49
C ALA A 41 -1.43 8.32 7.01
N ALA A 42 -1.45 7.12 7.59
CA ALA A 42 -1.63 6.94 9.04
C ALA A 42 -0.46 7.48 9.87
N ARG A 43 0.74 7.54 9.30
CA ARG A 43 1.96 8.10 9.93
C ARG A 43 2.18 9.59 9.63
N GLY A 44 1.22 10.26 8.99
CA GLY A 44 1.32 11.67 8.62
C GLY A 44 2.22 11.96 7.41
N ASN A 45 2.70 10.93 6.70
CA ASN A 45 3.49 11.11 5.48
C ASN A 45 2.57 11.15 4.25
N GLN A 46 1.90 12.30 4.07
CA GLN A 46 0.92 12.49 3.00
C GLN A 46 1.56 12.35 1.60
N SER A 47 2.67 13.03 1.35
CA SER A 47 3.36 12.98 0.05
C SER A 47 3.82 11.58 -0.31
N GLY A 48 4.25 10.78 0.68
CA GLY A 48 4.59 9.37 0.49
C GLY A 48 3.36 8.51 0.20
N ALA A 49 2.25 8.79 0.88
CA ALA A 49 0.98 8.10 0.67
C ALA A 49 0.43 8.33 -0.75
N ASP A 50 0.41 9.58 -1.21
CA ASP A 50 -0.08 9.95 -2.54
C ASP A 50 0.75 9.29 -3.66
N ARG A 51 2.08 9.33 -3.54
CA ARG A 51 3.00 8.69 -4.50
C ARG A 51 2.81 7.17 -4.58
N LEU A 52 2.56 6.52 -3.45
CA LEU A 52 2.32 5.07 -3.41
C LEU A 52 0.95 4.71 -3.97
N ALA A 53 -0.07 5.53 -3.70
CA ALA A 53 -1.41 5.35 -4.25
C ALA A 53 -1.42 5.48 -5.79
N ASP A 54 -0.71 6.46 -6.34
CA ASP A 54 -0.58 6.66 -7.79
C ASP A 54 0.10 5.45 -8.49
N ARG A 55 1.22 5.00 -7.92
CA ARG A 55 1.93 3.80 -8.42
C ARG A 55 1.07 2.54 -8.33
N ALA A 56 0.34 2.38 -7.22
CA ALA A 56 -0.57 1.26 -7.04
C ALA A 56 -1.65 1.27 -8.12
N GLY A 57 -2.26 2.43 -8.37
CA GLY A 57 -3.25 2.62 -9.43
C GLY A 57 -2.72 2.23 -10.81
N THR A 58 -1.50 2.67 -11.14
CA THR A 58 -0.85 2.32 -12.41
C THR A 58 -0.66 0.81 -12.56
N LYS A 59 -0.14 0.14 -11.52
CA LYS A 59 0.06 -1.32 -11.55
C LYS A 59 -1.24 -2.10 -11.68
N LEU A 60 -2.26 -1.72 -10.91
CA LEU A 60 -3.57 -2.38 -10.96
C LEU A 60 -4.25 -2.16 -12.31
N ALA A 61 -4.15 -0.97 -12.90
CA ALA A 61 -4.68 -0.68 -14.24
C ALA A 61 -3.99 -1.53 -15.32
N SER A 62 -2.65 -1.61 -15.28
CA SER A 62 -1.88 -2.48 -16.19
C SER A 62 -2.29 -3.94 -16.06
N TYR A 63 -2.50 -4.43 -14.82
CA TYR A 63 -2.96 -5.80 -14.61
C TYR A 63 -4.38 -6.03 -15.14
N VAL A 64 -5.32 -5.11 -14.90
CA VAL A 64 -6.70 -5.21 -15.42
C VAL A 64 -6.71 -5.27 -16.94
N ALA A 65 -5.84 -4.50 -17.61
CA ALA A 65 -5.71 -4.52 -19.07
C ALA A 65 -5.29 -5.88 -19.63
N THR A 66 -4.71 -6.77 -18.82
CA THR A 66 -4.38 -8.15 -19.24
C THR A 66 -5.61 -9.08 -19.32
N GLY A 67 -6.77 -8.66 -18.78
CA GLY A 67 -7.99 -9.48 -18.74
C GLY A 67 -7.93 -10.68 -17.77
N ARG A 68 -6.92 -10.74 -16.90
CA ARG A 68 -6.71 -11.84 -15.94
C ARG A 68 -7.63 -11.73 -14.72
N PRO A 69 -7.92 -12.87 -14.05
CA PRO A 69 -8.81 -12.87 -12.89
C PRO A 69 -8.21 -12.11 -11.70
N THR A 70 -9.03 -11.28 -11.05
CA THR A 70 -8.65 -10.56 -9.82
C THR A 70 -8.94 -11.36 -8.54
N TYR A 71 -9.29 -12.64 -8.65
CA TYR A 71 -9.64 -13.53 -7.54
C TYR A 71 -10.76 -13.00 -6.64
N GLY A 72 -11.74 -12.30 -7.24
CA GLY A 72 -12.85 -11.68 -6.52
C GLY A 72 -12.51 -10.33 -5.87
N ALA A 73 -11.31 -9.79 -6.10
CA ALA A 73 -10.97 -8.45 -5.65
C ALA A 73 -11.61 -7.38 -6.55
N ASP A 74 -12.39 -6.49 -5.95
CA ASP A 74 -12.84 -5.26 -6.59
C ASP A 74 -11.75 -4.19 -6.44
N LEU A 75 -10.89 -4.10 -7.45
CA LEU A 75 -9.75 -3.17 -7.44
C LEU A 75 -10.19 -1.71 -7.44
N ASN A 76 -11.36 -1.38 -8.00
CA ASN A 76 -11.90 -0.02 -7.97
C ASN A 76 -12.33 0.35 -6.56
N ALA A 77 -13.11 -0.52 -5.89
CA ALA A 77 -13.52 -0.29 -4.51
C ALA A 77 -12.33 -0.20 -3.54
N ILE A 78 -11.28 -1.01 -3.77
CA ILE A 78 -10.03 -0.95 -2.99
C ILE A 78 -9.33 0.40 -3.18
N MET A 79 -9.17 0.87 -4.42
CA MET A 79 -8.51 2.14 -4.72
C MET A 79 -9.30 3.34 -4.19
N GLU A 80 -10.63 3.30 -4.28
CA GLU A 80 -11.50 4.34 -3.74
C GLU A 80 -11.41 4.40 -2.20
N CYS A 81 -11.41 3.24 -1.54
CA CYS A 81 -11.18 3.13 -0.10
C CYS A 81 -9.80 3.68 0.31
N ALA A 82 -8.76 3.33 -0.44
CA ALA A 82 -7.41 3.82 -0.21
C ALA A 82 -7.36 5.35 -0.32
N ARG A 83 -7.92 5.91 -1.40
CA ARG A 83 -7.97 7.36 -1.62
C ARG A 83 -8.67 8.08 -0.48
N ARG A 84 -9.83 7.58 -0.01
CA ARG A 84 -10.53 8.15 1.17
C ARG A 84 -9.65 8.18 2.42
N ARG A 85 -8.85 7.14 2.67
CA ARG A 85 -7.96 7.07 3.85
C ARG A 85 -6.70 7.91 3.71
N VAL A 86 -6.27 8.14 2.48
CA VAL A 86 -5.15 9.00 2.13
C VAL A 86 -5.57 10.47 2.21
N THR A 87 -6.75 10.86 1.72
CA THR A 87 -7.21 12.26 1.71
C THR A 87 -7.99 12.66 2.97
N GLY A 88 -8.64 11.73 3.65
CA GLY A 88 -9.60 11.99 4.73
C GLY A 88 -9.02 12.45 6.08
N ARG A 89 -7.73 12.81 6.16
CA ARG A 89 -7.08 13.25 7.40
C ARG A 89 -6.81 14.77 7.46
N GLY A 90 -7.66 15.55 6.81
CA GLY A 90 -7.67 17.01 6.89
C GLY A 90 -8.23 17.62 8.18
N SER A 91 -8.76 16.82 9.12
CA SER A 91 -9.31 17.32 10.39
C SER A 91 -9.15 16.32 11.54
N SER A 92 -7.98 16.29 12.16
CA SER A 92 -7.84 15.87 13.56
C SER A 92 -6.51 16.40 14.10
N ASN A 93 -6.60 17.59 14.69
CA ASN A 93 -5.59 18.18 15.55
C ASN A 93 -5.34 17.27 16.77
N VAL A 94 -4.18 16.63 16.83
CA VAL A 94 -3.52 16.27 18.11
C VAL A 94 -2.00 16.45 17.95
N GLN A 95 -1.50 17.44 18.68
CA GLN A 95 -0.10 17.76 18.92
C GLN A 95 0.67 16.55 19.48
N GLY A 96 1.90 16.30 19.02
CA GLY A 96 2.83 15.42 19.74
C GLY A 96 3.99 14.84 18.91
N ALA A 97 5.05 15.60 18.71
CA ALA A 97 6.43 15.10 18.50
C ALA A 97 7.35 15.95 19.41
N PRO A 98 8.60 15.55 19.76
CA PRO A 98 9.48 14.57 19.09
C PRO A 98 10.38 13.77 20.12
N PRO A 99 11.63 13.30 19.86
CA PRO A 99 12.38 13.00 18.63
C PRO A 99 13.08 11.60 18.60
N ASP A 100 13.62 11.28 17.42
CA ASP A 100 14.85 10.53 17.09
C ASP A 100 15.04 9.02 17.43
N MET A 101 15.24 8.21 16.38
CA MET A 101 16.25 7.14 16.44
C MET A 101 16.92 6.97 15.06
N GLN A 102 18.15 7.46 15.01
CA GLN A 102 19.13 7.36 13.93
C GLN A 102 19.44 5.91 13.48
N LYS A 103 19.61 5.78 12.15
CA LYS A 103 20.58 4.99 11.36
C LYS A 103 21.28 3.80 12.06
N ALA A 104 21.09 2.58 11.54
CA ALA A 104 22.00 1.46 11.77
C ALA A 104 23.12 1.43 10.69
N PRO A 105 24.41 1.24 11.04
CA PRO A 105 25.51 1.16 10.09
C PRO A 105 25.65 -0.22 9.43
N GLY A 106 26.38 -0.22 8.30
CA GLY A 106 26.59 -1.33 7.38
C GLY A 106 27.29 -2.56 7.97
N ARG A 107 27.16 -3.66 7.23
CA ARG A 107 27.73 -4.97 7.56
C ARG A 107 28.69 -5.36 6.45
N ASP A 108 29.98 -5.11 6.68
CA ASP A 108 31.09 -5.75 6.00
C ASP A 108 31.63 -6.84 6.92
N LEU A 109 31.44 -8.10 6.53
CA LEU A 109 32.26 -9.25 6.91
C LEU A 109 31.96 -10.41 5.96
#